data_AF-J9GTR3-F1
#
_entry.id   AF-J9GTR3-F1
#
_cell.length_a   1.000
_cell.length_b   1.000
_cell.length_c   1.000
_cell.angle_alpha   90.00
_cell.angle_beta   90.00
_cell.angle_gamma   90.00
#
_symmetry.space_group_name_H-M   'P 1'
#
loop_
_entity.id
_entity.type
_entity.pdbx_description
1 polymer ?
#
loop_
_entity_poly.entity_id
_entity_poly.type
_entity_poly.pdbx_seq_one_letter_code
_entity_poly.pdbx_strand_id
1 'polypeptide(L)' 'MDFLTNPIVVSVLILCGLCLARVNVLVSLILSALIAGQIGGIGLADSMKLLADGFSANATTALSYILLGT' A
#
# COMPACT_ATOMS: atom_id res chain seq x y z
N MET A 1 8.88 23.33 -10.39
CA MET A 1 9.37 23.10 -9.02
C MET A 1 8.48 22.09 -8.28
N ASP A 2 7.97 21.04 -8.96
CA ASP A 2 6.70 20.39 -8.57
C ASP A 2 6.76 18.86 -8.40
N PHE A 3 7.95 18.26 -8.52
CA PHE A 3 8.10 16.79 -8.43
C PHE A 3 8.57 16.30 -7.06
N LEU A 4 9.35 17.09 -6.30
CA LEU A 4 9.88 16.66 -5.00
C LEU A 4 8.82 16.65 -3.88
N THR A 5 7.78 17.47 -4.00
CA THR A 5 6.67 17.51 -3.02
C THR A 5 5.50 16.61 -3.44
N ASN A 6 5.68 15.81 -4.51
CA ASN A 6 4.62 14.92 -4.96
C ASN A 6 4.44 13.77 -3.94
N PRO A 7 3.24 13.60 -3.34
CA PRO A 7 2.97 12.56 -2.33
C PRO A 7 3.38 11.16 -2.79
N ILE A 8 3.26 10.90 -4.09
CA ILE A 8 3.55 9.61 -4.71
C ILE A 8 5.06 9.34 -4.68
N VAL A 9 5.88 10.34 -5.01
CA VAL A 9 7.35 10.23 -5.01
C VAL A 9 7.86 10.02 -3.59
N VAL A 10 7.27 10.72 -2.61
CA VAL A 10 7.62 10.58 -1.19
C VAL A 10 7.33 9.15 -0.70
N SER A 11 6.18 8.57 -1.06
CA SER A 11 5.87 7.18 -0.65
C SER A 11 6.74 6.12 -1.30
N VAL A 12 7.12 6.29 -2.57
CA VAL A 12 8.05 5.36 -3.23
C VAL A 12 9.43 5.41 -2.57
N LEU A 13 9.91 6.60 -2.21
CA LEU A 13 11.17 6.75 -1.46
C LEU A 13 11.12 6.07 -0.09
N ILE A 14 10.02 6.23 0.65
CA ILE A 14 9.82 5.59 1.96
C ILE A 14 9.80 4.05 1.81
N LEU A 15 9.07 3.54 0.82
CA LEU A 15 9.01 2.11 0.53
C LEU A 15 10.41 1.54 0.23
N CYS A 16 11.16 2.22 -0.64
CA CYS A 16 12.53 1.84 -0.98
C CYS A 16 13.43 1.85 0.27
N GLY A 17 13.37 2.91 1.08
CA GLY A 17 14.16 3.02 2.32
C GLY A 17 13.88 1.87 3.30
N LEU A 18 12.61 1.53 3.51
CA LEU A 18 12.24 0.45 4.44
C LEU A 18 12.60 -0.94 3.90
N CYS A 19 12.51 -1.16 2.58
CA CYS A 19 12.96 -2.39 1.94
C CYS A 19 14.47 -2.62 2.08
N LEU A 20 15.28 -1.54 2.05
CA LEU A 20 16.74 -1.64 2.29
C LEU A 20 17.06 -1.98 3.75
N ALA A 21 16.20 -1.58 4.69
CA ALA A 21 16.37 -1.83 6.13
C ALA A 21 16.08 -3.29 6.57
N ARG A 22 16.06 -4.25 5.63
CA ARG A 22 15.66 -5.66 5.85
C ARG A 22 14.24 -5.84 6.43
N VAL A 23 13.37 -4.83 6.31
CA VAL A 23 11.97 -4.98 6.68
C VAL A 23 11.25 -5.77 5.60
N ASN A 24 10.37 -6.69 5.98
CA ASN A 24 9.59 -7.48 5.03
C ASN A 24 8.82 -6.55 4.07
N VAL A 25 8.90 -6.85 2.77
CA VAL A 25 8.35 -5.99 1.69
C VAL A 25 6.87 -5.71 1.93
N LEU A 26 6.11 -6.69 2.42
CA LEU A 26 4.69 -6.56 2.69
C LEU A 26 4.39 -5.55 3.82
N VAL A 27 5.22 -5.55 4.87
CA VAL A 27 5.11 -4.59 5.99
C VAL A 27 5.49 -3.18 5.53
N SER A 28 6.55 -3.07 4.71
CA SER A 28 6.97 -1.80 4.09
C SER A 28 5.86 -1.18 3.25
N LEU A 29 5.15 -2.00 2.47
CA LEU A 29 4.07 -1.54 1.60
C LEU A 29 2.86 -1.02 2.38
N ILE A 30 2.48 -1.69 3.47
CA ILE A 30 1.38 -1.24 4.34
C ILE A 30 1.73 0.09 5.03
N LEU A 31 2.93 0.20 5.61
CA LEU A 31 3.38 1.44 6.26
C LEU A 31 3.49 2.59 5.26
N SER A 32 4.10 2.34 4.09
CA SER A 32 4.25 3.35 3.04
C SER A 32 2.89 3.85 2.54
N ALA A 33 1.91 2.96 2.35
CA ALA A 33 0.56 3.33 1.91
C ALA A 33 -0.21 4.16 2.95
N LEU A 34 -0.05 3.86 4.24
CA LEU A 34 -0.62 4.66 5.34
C LEU A 34 -0.04 6.07 5.38
N ILE A 35 1.28 6.19 5.20
CA ILE A 35 1.98 7.47 5.16
C ILE A 35 1.62 8.23 3.86
N ALA A 36 1.51 7.52 2.74
CA ALA A 36 1.04 8.06 1.45
C ALA A 36 -0.34 8.68 1.60
N GLY A 37 -1.25 7.96 2.24
CA GLY A 37 -2.63 8.37 2.40
C GLY A 37 -2.75 9.62 3.25
N GLN A 38 -2.03 9.66 4.37
CA GLN A 38 -1.98 10.85 5.21
C GLN A 38 -1.37 12.07 4.50
N ILE A 39 -0.31 11.88 3.69
CA ILE A 39 0.30 12.98 2.92
C ILE A 39 -0.61 13.40 1.75
N GLY A 40 -1.36 12.47 1.17
CA GLY A 40 -2.33 12.70 0.10
C GLY A 40 -3.65 13.32 0.57
N GLY A 41 -3.82 13.55 1.88
CA GLY A 41 -5.04 14.14 2.45
C GLY A 41 -6.25 13.20 2.46
N ILE A 42 -6.05 11.90 2.18
CA ILE A 42 -7.09 10.88 2.33
C ILE A 42 -7.07 10.40 3.78
N GLY A 43 -8.21 10.46 4.47
CA GLY A 43 -8.31 10.10 5.88
C GLY A 43 -7.85 8.67 6.15
N LEU A 44 -7.52 8.36 7.41
CA LEU A 44 -7.04 7.03 7.81
C LEU A 44 -8.03 5.91 7.43
N ALA A 45 -9.33 6.17 7.56
CA ALA A 45 -10.39 5.23 7.20
C ALA A 45 -10.45 4.96 5.70
N ASP A 46 -10.35 6.02 4.87
CA ASP A 46 -10.35 5.90 3.41
C ASP A 46 -9.07 5.25 2.88
N SER A 47 -7.92 5.54 3.50
CA SER A 47 -6.64 4.90 3.17
C SER A 47 -6.69 3.40 3.42
N MET A 48 -7.25 2.98 4.56
CA MET A 48 -7.49 1.56 4.86
C MET A 48 -8.48 0.91 3.89
N LYS A 49 -9.54 1.63 3.51
CA LYS A 49 -10.53 1.15 2.56
C LYS A 49 -9.95 0.99 1.15
N LEU A 50 -9.12 1.94 0.70
CA LEU A 50 -8.42 1.90 -0.58
C LEU A 50 -7.38 0.78 -0.63
N LEU A 51 -6.65 0.57 0.48
CA LEU A 51 -5.74 -0.55 0.64
C LEU A 51 -6.50 -1.89 0.60
N ALA A 52 -7.61 -2.00 1.34
CA ALA A 52 -8.44 -3.19 1.40
C ALA A 52 -9.08 -3.51 0.04
N ASP A 53 -9.56 -2.52 -0.71
CA ASP A 53 -10.06 -2.71 -2.08
C ASP A 53 -8.96 -3.19 -3.04
N GLY A 54 -7.75 -2.63 -2.91
CA GLY A 54 -6.58 -3.08 -3.68
C GLY A 54 -6.21 -4.54 -3.42
N PHE A 55 -6.32 -5.00 -2.17
CA PHE A 55 -6.14 -6.42 -1.81
C PHE A 55 -7.34 -7.28 -2.19
N SER A 56 -8.58 -6.80 -2.01
CA SER A 56 -9.83 -7.52 -2.22
C SER A 56 -10.08 -7.89 -3.68
N ALA A 57 -9.69 -7.01 -4.61
CA ALA A 57 -9.72 -7.28 -6.05
C ALA A 57 -9.01 -8.58 -6.43
N ASN A 58 -7.91 -8.91 -5.73
CA ASN A 58 -7.20 -10.17 -5.89
C ASN A 58 -7.58 -11.23 -4.84
N ALA A 59 -8.11 -10.81 -3.68
CA ALA A 59 -8.51 -11.72 -2.61
C ALA A 59 -9.77 -12.52 -2.96
N THR A 60 -10.73 -11.96 -3.70
CA THR A 60 -11.91 -12.70 -4.17
C THR A 60 -11.51 -13.80 -5.16
N THR A 61 -10.54 -13.51 -6.03
CA THR A 61 -9.92 -14.50 -6.93
C THR A 61 -9.15 -15.56 -6.14
N ALA A 62 -8.31 -15.17 -5.18
CA ALA A 62 -7.59 -16.10 -4.31
C ALA A 62 -8.53 -16.97 -3.45
N LEU A 63 -9.61 -16.39 -2.92
CA LEU A 63 -10.64 -17.06 -2.13
C LEU A 63 -11.44 -18.02 -3.02
N SER A 64 -11.73 -17.63 -4.27
CA SER A 64 -12.33 -18.54 -5.26
C SER A 64 -11.40 -19.69 -5.60
N TYR A 65 -10.08 -19.49 -5.71
CA TYR A 65 -9.11 -20.59 -5.88
C TYR A 65 -9.04 -21.50 -4.64
N ILE A 66 -9.14 -20.93 -3.43
CA ILE A 66 -9.17 -21.70 -2.17
C ILE A 66 -10.48 -22.50 -2.04
N LEU A 67 -11.63 -21.93 -2.43
CA LEU A 67 -12.94 -22.58 -2.37
C LEU A 67 -13.21 -23.52 -3.54
N LEU A 68 -12.65 -23.26 -4.72
CA LEU A 68 -12.76 -24.14 -5.89
C LEU A 68 -11.98 -25.44 -5.67
N GLY A 69 -11.01 -25.42 -4.74
CA GLY A 69 -10.27 -26.60 -4.32
C GLY A 69 -9.49 -27.18 -5.49
N THR A 70 -8.22 -26.81 -5.61
CA THR A 70 -7.26 -27.77 -6.15
C THR A 70 -7.33 -29.06 -5.36
#